data_AF-A0A2A5QYI5-F1
#
_entry.id   AF-A0A2A5QYI5-F1
#
_cell.length_a   1.000
_cell.length_b   1.000
_cell.length_c   1.000
_cell.angle_alpha   90.00
_cell.angle_beta   90.00
_cell.angle_gamma   90.00
#
_symmetry.space_group_name_H-M   'P 1'
#
loop_
_entity.id
_entity.type
_entity.pdbx_description
1 polymer ?
#
loop_
_entity_poly.entity_id
_entity_poly.type
_entity_poly.pdbx_seq_one_letter_code
_entity_poly.pdbx_strand_id
1 'polypeptide(L)'
;MSERVHPSDDRSNTAAGSDESTPLEELEAARARLAESNDRIEDHGEETVDEVATAYRNATKLLDDYVDRATGTGKENFQAYIELEGKFDGLVSSLSDDLPEREAFEDALEAIDKRRLSESDFERATDALEPAAAYADLLEEREAAREALVEARKNANKRLRAIDDEIDDHERLLELSTADLDAPVDRLREPIERYNEAVREAFEDYRLSASAREVFDLLERSTWYPFVAYERPPDELLAYVRENPAGEYTIPELLEYAGYSRSKLSHYVESADELKRSVATQQTYLDGIDAEPLTIDWPPEPAGALRRRVREYRPFVARVADEETVATLREAGLLATDPDYDRLQTAAQAVVRLTPAERERLSDGRVADELERLRTERERLEDALEVDDPI
;
A
#
# COMPACT_ATOMS: atom_id res chain seq x y z
N MET A 1 -1.05 -22.93 23.52
CA MET A 1 0.42 -22.96 23.30
C MET A 1 0.70 -23.00 21.81
N SER A 2 0.55 -21.85 21.13
CA SER A 2 1.02 -21.54 19.79
C SER A 2 0.90 -20.03 19.67
N GLU A 3 1.88 -19.33 20.23
CA GLU A 3 2.05 -17.88 20.07
C GLU A 3 2.60 -17.64 18.67
N ARG A 4 1.75 -17.15 17.77
CA ARG A 4 2.20 -16.48 16.55
C ARG A 4 2.43 -15.02 16.89
N VAL A 5 3.70 -14.67 17.05
CA VAL A 5 4.16 -13.29 17.11
C VAL A 5 4.03 -12.70 15.71
N HIS A 6 3.10 -11.75 15.55
CA HIS A 6 3.08 -10.83 14.41
C HIS A 6 4.25 -9.84 14.59
N PRO A 7 5.10 -9.61 13.57
CA PRO A 7 6.01 -8.49 13.61
C PRO A 7 5.20 -7.22 13.36
N SER A 8 5.22 -6.34 14.36
CA SER A 8 4.80 -4.96 14.26
C SER A 8 5.66 -4.24 13.21
N ASP A 9 5.03 -3.84 12.11
CA ASP A 9 5.58 -2.86 11.17
C ASP A 9 5.68 -1.52 11.88
N ASP A 10 6.80 -1.33 12.56
CA ASP A 10 7.26 -0.05 13.07
C ASP A 10 7.71 0.79 11.87
N ARG A 11 6.75 1.38 11.16
CA ARG A 11 7.01 2.50 10.24
C ARG A 11 7.34 3.74 11.08
N SER A 12 8.52 3.70 11.68
CA SER A 12 9.25 4.85 12.17
C SER A 12 9.68 5.67 10.94
N ASN A 13 8.75 6.50 10.47
CA ASN A 13 9.03 7.57 9.53
C ASN A 13 8.92 8.88 10.29
N THR A 14 10.01 9.33 10.91
CA THR A 14 10.46 10.73 10.84
C THR A 14 11.76 10.95 11.63
N ALA A 15 12.63 11.78 11.04
CA ALA A 15 13.87 12.35 11.57
C ALA A 15 15.18 11.60 11.28
N ALA A 16 15.47 11.36 10.00
CA ALA A 16 16.83 11.34 9.47
C ALA A 16 17.01 12.47 8.45
N GLY A 17 17.14 13.72 8.92
CA GLY A 17 17.85 14.77 8.18
C GLY A 17 19.35 14.59 8.45
N SER A 18 20.28 14.86 7.55
CA SER A 18 20.24 15.79 6.42
C SER A 18 21.45 15.52 5.51
N ASP A 19 21.36 14.52 4.63
CA ASP A 19 22.39 14.30 3.60
C ASP A 19 21.89 13.59 2.32
N GLU A 20 20.59 13.26 2.25
CA GLU A 20 19.99 12.74 1.01
C GLU A 20 19.32 13.90 0.26
N SER A 21 19.78 14.13 -0.97
CA SER A 21 19.22 15.11 -1.90
C SER A 21 17.73 14.82 -2.14
N THR A 22 16.90 15.85 -2.13
CA THR A 22 15.49 15.69 -2.50
C THR A 22 15.35 15.35 -3.99
N PRO A 23 14.25 14.70 -4.43
CA PRO A 23 14.02 14.42 -5.84
C PRO A 23 14.02 15.66 -6.74
N LEU A 24 13.65 16.82 -6.19
CA LEU A 24 13.74 18.11 -6.88
C LEU A 24 15.20 18.53 -7.08
N GLU A 25 16.01 18.51 -6.01
CA GLU A 25 17.43 18.84 -6.06
C GLU A 25 18.20 17.87 -6.97
N GLU A 26 17.84 16.58 -6.98
CA GLU A 26 18.42 15.58 -7.88
C GLU A 26 18.14 15.90 -9.36
N LEU A 27 16.90 16.30 -9.67
CA LEU A 27 16.47 16.68 -11.01
C LEU A 27 17.20 17.94 -11.49
N GLU A 28 17.25 18.98 -10.66
CA GLU A 28 17.96 20.22 -10.97
C GLU A 28 19.47 19.99 -11.15
N ALA A 29 20.08 19.18 -10.28
CA ALA A 29 21.48 18.83 -10.39
C ALA A 29 21.79 18.00 -11.64
N ALA A 30 20.91 17.07 -12.04
CA ALA A 30 21.08 16.29 -13.25
C ALA A 30 21.00 17.16 -14.53
N ARG A 31 20.10 18.15 -14.55
CA ARG A 31 20.05 19.14 -15.63
C ARG A 31 21.32 19.97 -15.74
N ALA A 32 21.80 20.47 -14.60
CA ALA A 32 23.02 21.27 -14.55
C ALA A 32 24.22 20.47 -15.09
N ARG A 33 24.35 19.19 -14.72
CA ARG A 33 25.40 18.30 -15.24
C ARG A 33 25.30 18.09 -16.75
N LEU A 34 24.09 17.88 -17.29
CA LEU A 34 23.91 17.71 -18.72
C LEU A 34 24.25 19.00 -19.48
N ALA A 35 23.86 20.16 -18.96
CA ALA A 35 24.22 21.46 -19.53
C ALA A 35 25.74 21.65 -19.53
N GLU A 36 26.41 21.38 -18.41
CA GLU A 36 27.88 21.48 -18.30
C GLU A 36 28.61 20.54 -19.27
N SER A 37 28.13 19.30 -19.45
CA SER A 37 28.70 18.38 -20.43
C SER A 37 28.49 18.85 -21.87
N ASN A 38 27.33 19.44 -22.17
CA ASN A 38 27.07 20.01 -23.50
C ASN A 38 27.94 21.25 -23.76
N ASP A 39 28.08 22.16 -22.80
CA ASP A 39 28.92 23.36 -22.92
C ASP A 39 30.39 22.97 -23.19
N ARG A 40 30.92 21.96 -22.49
CA ARG A 40 32.27 21.44 -22.72
C ARG A 40 32.45 20.82 -24.11
N ILE A 41 31.43 20.17 -24.66
CA ILE A 41 31.46 19.67 -26.04
C ILE A 41 31.40 20.82 -27.04
N GLU A 42 30.58 21.85 -26.77
CA GLU A 42 30.46 23.03 -27.63
C GLU A 42 31.78 23.82 -27.72
N ASP A 43 32.54 23.93 -26.63
CA ASP A 43 33.86 24.59 -26.60
C ASP A 43 34.87 23.98 -27.60
N HIS A 44 34.71 22.71 -27.93
CA HIS A 44 35.54 21.99 -28.89
C HIS A 44 34.89 21.82 -30.28
N GLY A 45 33.59 22.08 -30.39
CA GLY A 45 32.76 21.78 -31.56
C GLY A 45 32.31 20.32 -31.60
N GLU A 46 31.00 20.08 -31.63
CA GLU A 46 30.42 18.73 -31.55
C GLU A 46 30.91 17.78 -32.64
N GLU A 47 30.97 18.23 -33.90
CA GLU A 47 31.46 17.44 -35.03
C GLU A 47 32.92 17.00 -34.82
N THR A 48 33.74 17.90 -34.29
CA THR A 48 35.14 17.64 -33.99
C THR A 48 35.30 16.65 -32.85
N VAL A 49 34.52 16.78 -31.77
CA VAL A 49 34.51 15.82 -30.67
C VAL A 49 34.13 14.43 -31.15
N ASP A 50 33.08 14.32 -31.97
CA ASP A 50 32.62 13.06 -32.54
C ASP A 50 33.67 12.42 -33.47
N GLU A 51 34.35 13.22 -34.30
CA GLU A 51 35.40 12.75 -35.20
C GLU A 51 36.60 12.19 -34.44
N VAL A 52 37.15 12.94 -33.47
CA VAL A 52 38.28 12.51 -32.63
C VAL A 52 37.92 11.27 -31.80
N ALA A 53 36.75 11.28 -31.14
CA ALA A 53 36.30 10.15 -30.33
C ALA A 53 36.09 8.88 -31.17
N THR A 54 35.56 9.02 -32.40
CA THR A 54 35.39 7.90 -33.33
C THR A 54 36.74 7.34 -33.77
N ALA A 55 37.68 8.21 -34.12
CA ALA A 55 39.05 7.81 -34.45
C ALA A 55 39.71 7.09 -33.28
N TYR A 56 39.60 7.63 -32.06
CA TYR A 56 40.12 7.03 -30.83
C TYR A 56 39.54 5.62 -30.59
N ARG A 57 38.22 5.47 -30.61
CA ARG A 57 37.56 4.16 -30.42
C ARG A 57 37.99 3.15 -31.48
N ASN A 58 38.15 3.57 -32.73
CA ASN A 58 38.64 2.71 -33.81
C ASN A 58 40.11 2.30 -33.60
N ALA A 59 40.97 3.24 -33.20
CA ALA A 59 42.38 3.00 -32.90
C ALA A 59 42.54 2.01 -31.73
N THR A 60 41.87 2.29 -30.61
CA THR A 60 41.92 1.44 -29.40
C THR A 60 41.36 0.05 -29.67
N LYS A 61 40.26 -0.06 -30.44
CA LYS A 61 39.73 -1.37 -30.86
C LYS A 61 40.71 -2.15 -31.73
N LEU A 62 41.40 -1.49 -32.67
CA LEU A 62 42.43 -2.14 -33.48
C LEU A 62 43.59 -2.65 -32.62
N LEU A 63 44.04 -1.87 -31.63
CA LEU A 63 45.09 -2.28 -30.70
C LEU A 63 44.65 -3.49 -29.85
N ASP A 64 43.46 -3.43 -29.24
CA ASP A 64 42.91 -4.50 -28.40
C ASP A 64 42.68 -5.79 -29.20
N ASP A 65 42.12 -5.70 -30.40
CA ASP A 65 41.88 -6.85 -31.27
C ASP A 65 43.19 -7.58 -31.62
N TYR A 66 44.32 -6.88 -31.70
CA TYR A 66 45.59 -7.41 -32.22
C TYR A 66 46.69 -7.64 -31.18
N VAL A 67 46.56 -7.17 -29.93
CA VAL A 67 47.59 -7.32 -28.90
C VAL A 67 48.00 -8.78 -28.69
N ASP A 68 47.04 -9.69 -28.56
CA ASP A 68 47.33 -11.13 -28.37
C ASP A 68 47.85 -11.80 -29.65
N ARG A 69 47.43 -11.29 -30.81
CA ARG A 69 47.71 -11.91 -32.12
C ARG A 69 49.05 -11.45 -32.70
N ALA A 70 49.54 -10.27 -32.34
CA ALA A 70 50.71 -9.65 -32.96
C ALA A 70 51.99 -9.70 -32.09
N THR A 71 51.92 -10.12 -30.82
CA THR A 71 53.04 -10.03 -29.85
C THR A 71 53.87 -11.31 -29.68
N GLY A 72 53.49 -12.44 -30.27
CA GLY A 72 54.23 -13.71 -30.12
C GLY A 72 55.27 -14.00 -31.21
N THR A 73 55.99 -15.12 -31.10
CA THR A 73 56.98 -15.55 -32.09
C THR A 73 56.38 -16.54 -33.12
N GLY A 74 56.07 -16.08 -34.33
CA GLY A 74 55.54 -16.96 -35.39
C GLY A 74 55.23 -16.25 -36.70
N LYS A 75 55.03 -17.02 -37.77
CA LYS A 75 54.63 -16.49 -39.09
C LYS A 75 53.24 -15.86 -39.04
N GLU A 76 52.32 -16.47 -38.29
CA GLU A 76 50.95 -16.00 -38.12
C GLU A 76 50.93 -14.65 -37.38
N ASN A 77 51.75 -14.50 -36.34
CA ASN A 77 51.84 -13.24 -35.59
C ASN A 77 52.47 -12.12 -36.41
N PHE A 78 53.47 -12.44 -37.25
CA PHE A 78 54.02 -11.47 -38.19
C PHE A 78 52.99 -11.04 -39.25
N GLN A 79 52.11 -11.95 -39.70
CA GLN A 79 51.01 -11.59 -40.60
C GLN A 79 49.98 -10.69 -39.90
N ALA A 80 49.62 -11.00 -38.65
CA ALA A 80 48.73 -10.17 -37.85
C ALA A 80 49.32 -8.77 -37.60
N TYR A 81 50.63 -8.68 -37.36
CA TYR A 81 51.35 -7.41 -37.25
C TYR A 81 51.23 -6.54 -38.53
N ILE A 82 51.57 -7.08 -39.70
CA ILE A 82 51.49 -6.32 -40.97
C ILE A 82 50.04 -5.89 -41.27
N GLU A 83 49.06 -6.72 -40.89
CA GLU A 83 47.65 -6.37 -41.01
C GLU A 83 47.24 -5.23 -40.07
N LEU A 84 47.68 -5.26 -38.81
CA LEU A 84 47.47 -4.17 -37.85
C LEU A 84 48.10 -2.87 -38.36
N GLU A 85 49.38 -2.91 -38.75
CA GLU A 85 50.13 -1.75 -39.26
C GLU A 85 49.40 -1.12 -40.45
N GLY A 86 49.00 -1.93 -41.45
CA GLY A 86 48.27 -1.41 -42.61
C GLY A 86 46.87 -0.87 -42.29
N LYS A 87 46.18 -1.42 -41.29
CA LYS A 87 44.87 -0.91 -40.83
C LYS A 87 45.03 0.38 -40.04
N PHE A 88 46.05 0.47 -39.19
CA PHE A 88 46.30 1.63 -38.34
C PHE A 88 46.84 2.79 -39.18
N ASP A 89 47.78 2.54 -40.10
CA ASP A 89 48.23 3.52 -41.11
C ASP A 89 47.06 4.05 -41.97
N GLY A 90 46.18 3.14 -42.40
CA GLY A 90 44.96 3.50 -43.12
C GLY A 90 43.99 4.36 -42.30
N LEU A 91 43.87 4.10 -40.99
CA LEU A 91 43.10 4.93 -40.06
C LEU A 91 43.69 6.33 -39.97
N VAL A 92 44.98 6.46 -39.64
CA VAL A 92 45.68 7.75 -39.49
C VAL A 92 45.64 8.57 -40.78
N SER A 93 45.85 7.92 -41.93
CA SER A 93 45.83 8.58 -43.25
C SER A 93 44.44 9.07 -43.66
N SER A 94 43.38 8.54 -43.04
CA SER A 94 42.00 8.96 -43.32
C SER A 94 41.52 10.13 -42.49
N LEU A 95 42.26 10.47 -41.42
CA LEU A 95 41.95 11.60 -40.54
C LEU A 95 42.22 12.93 -41.24
N SER A 96 41.38 13.94 -40.97
CA SER A 96 41.60 15.30 -41.45
C SER A 96 42.94 15.85 -40.94
N ASP A 97 43.70 16.54 -41.80
CA ASP A 97 44.98 17.15 -41.43
C ASP A 97 44.84 18.19 -40.29
N ASP A 98 43.66 18.80 -40.17
CA ASP A 98 43.33 19.80 -39.15
C ASP A 98 42.64 19.19 -37.91
N LEU A 99 42.54 17.85 -37.82
CA LEU A 99 41.90 17.17 -36.70
C LEU A 99 42.68 17.44 -35.39
N PRO A 100 42.03 17.89 -34.31
CA PRO A 100 42.68 17.99 -33.01
C PRO A 100 43.24 16.66 -32.55
N GLU A 101 44.39 16.71 -31.89
CA GLU A 101 45.11 15.52 -31.40
C GLU A 101 45.47 14.50 -32.50
N ARG A 102 45.51 14.89 -33.79
CA ARG A 102 46.00 14.02 -34.88
C ARG A 102 47.40 13.46 -34.59
N GLU A 103 48.25 14.24 -33.95
CA GLU A 103 49.60 13.85 -33.52
C GLU A 103 49.57 12.64 -32.57
N ALA A 104 48.58 12.53 -31.69
CA ALA A 104 48.42 11.38 -30.79
C ALA A 104 48.25 10.06 -31.57
N PHE A 105 47.53 10.09 -32.70
CA PHE A 105 47.36 8.93 -33.57
C PHE A 105 48.63 8.60 -34.37
N GLU A 106 49.39 9.61 -34.79
CA GLU A 106 50.69 9.42 -35.44
C GLU A 106 51.72 8.84 -34.48
N ASP A 107 51.77 9.33 -33.24
CA ASP A 107 52.63 8.80 -32.17
C ASP A 107 52.28 7.35 -31.82
N ALA A 108 50.99 7.03 -31.78
CA ALA A 108 50.52 5.66 -31.58
C ALA A 108 50.92 4.73 -32.73
N LEU A 109 50.86 5.21 -33.98
CA LEU A 109 51.35 4.48 -35.16
C LEU A 109 52.87 4.26 -35.09
N GLU A 110 53.64 5.29 -34.70
CA GLU A 110 55.10 5.18 -34.54
C GLU A 110 55.46 4.17 -33.43
N ALA A 111 54.69 4.13 -32.34
CA ALA A 111 54.93 3.18 -31.25
C ALA A 111 54.84 1.72 -31.72
N ILE A 112 54.00 1.45 -32.73
CA ILE A 112 53.80 0.12 -33.33
C ILE A 112 54.55 -0.09 -34.66
N ASP A 113 55.18 0.92 -35.27
CA ASP A 113 55.99 0.75 -36.48
C ASP A 113 57.36 0.13 -36.16
N LYS A 114 57.36 -1.19 -35.96
CA LYS A 114 58.56 -1.97 -35.60
C LYS A 114 58.58 -3.34 -36.23
N ARG A 115 59.80 -3.82 -36.50
CA ARG A 115 60.04 -5.18 -37.03
C ARG A 115 59.43 -6.33 -36.20
N ARG A 116 59.19 -6.12 -34.90
CA ARG A 116 58.48 -7.04 -33.98
C ARG A 116 57.82 -6.21 -32.88
N LEU A 117 56.56 -6.54 -32.57
CA LEU A 117 55.82 -5.95 -31.46
C LEU A 117 55.91 -6.79 -30.20
N SER A 118 55.89 -6.10 -29.07
CA SER A 118 55.71 -6.63 -27.73
C SER A 118 54.47 -5.99 -27.09
N GLU A 119 53.94 -6.58 -26.02
CA GLU A 119 52.81 -6.01 -25.26
C GLU A 119 53.12 -4.58 -24.80
N SER A 120 54.37 -4.29 -24.42
CA SER A 120 54.81 -2.94 -24.05
C SER A 120 54.81 -1.94 -25.22
N ASP A 121 54.84 -2.41 -26.47
CA ASP A 121 54.65 -1.53 -27.63
C ASP A 121 53.18 -1.14 -27.79
N PHE A 122 52.25 -2.06 -27.51
CA PHE A 122 50.81 -1.78 -27.47
C PHE A 122 50.46 -0.83 -26.33
N GLU A 123 51.00 -1.06 -25.13
CA GLU A 123 50.81 -0.15 -23.98
C GLU A 123 51.23 1.28 -24.35
N ARG A 124 52.40 1.46 -24.97
CA ARG A 124 52.87 2.79 -25.40
C ARG A 124 52.02 3.40 -26.51
N ALA A 125 51.45 2.59 -27.39
CA ALA A 125 50.51 3.07 -28.41
C ALA A 125 49.18 3.51 -27.77
N THR A 126 48.70 2.78 -26.76
CA THR A 126 47.53 3.17 -25.96
C THR A 126 47.80 4.45 -25.16
N ASP A 127 48.95 4.56 -24.50
CA ASP A 127 49.35 5.76 -23.76
C ASP A 127 49.46 6.98 -24.67
N ALA A 128 49.99 6.81 -25.89
CA ALA A 128 50.06 7.89 -26.88
C ALA A 128 48.68 8.44 -27.29
N LEU A 129 47.63 7.63 -27.19
CA LEU A 129 46.25 8.04 -27.52
C LEU A 129 45.54 8.79 -26.38
N GLU A 130 46.14 8.95 -25.19
CA GLU A 130 45.54 9.64 -24.03
C GLU A 130 44.95 11.04 -24.38
N PRO A 131 45.62 11.91 -25.16
CA PRO A 131 45.04 13.20 -25.54
C PRO A 131 43.74 13.07 -26.34
N ALA A 132 43.64 12.07 -27.23
CA ALA A 132 42.43 11.79 -28.00
C ALA A 132 41.34 11.10 -27.15
N ALA A 133 41.73 10.38 -26.08
CA ALA A 133 40.80 9.75 -25.15
C ALA A 133 39.91 10.77 -24.44
N ALA A 134 40.44 11.95 -24.10
CA ALA A 134 39.69 13.02 -23.44
C ALA A 134 38.42 13.44 -24.22
N TYR A 135 38.43 13.35 -25.55
CA TYR A 135 37.27 13.64 -26.40
C TYR A 135 36.21 12.53 -26.35
N ALA A 136 36.64 11.27 -26.24
CA ALA A 136 35.72 10.16 -26.03
C ALA A 136 35.06 10.24 -24.65
N ASP A 137 35.82 10.63 -23.62
CA ASP A 137 35.32 10.83 -22.25
C ASP A 137 34.23 11.91 -22.20
N LEU A 138 34.36 13.02 -22.95
CA LEU A 138 33.31 14.05 -23.04
C LEU A 138 31.96 13.47 -23.52
N LEU A 139 31.97 12.57 -24.52
CA LEU A 139 30.75 11.93 -25.02
C LEU A 139 30.17 10.94 -24.01
N GLU A 140 31.01 10.19 -23.31
CA GLU A 140 30.59 9.26 -22.27
C GLU A 140 29.98 9.99 -21.07
N GLU A 141 30.58 11.12 -20.66
CA GLU A 141 30.05 11.97 -19.59
C GLU A 141 28.72 12.63 -19.98
N ARG A 142 28.54 13.04 -21.24
CA ARG A 142 27.25 13.52 -21.74
C ARG A 142 26.19 12.43 -21.68
N GLU A 143 26.51 11.21 -22.09
CA GLU A 143 25.56 10.09 -22.04
C GLU A 143 25.19 9.73 -20.60
N ALA A 144 26.18 9.64 -19.70
CA ALA A 144 25.94 9.42 -18.28
C ALA A 144 25.07 10.54 -17.67
N ALA A 145 25.29 11.81 -18.07
CA ALA A 145 24.46 12.92 -17.62
C ALA A 145 23.02 12.83 -18.15
N ARG A 146 22.80 12.38 -19.40
CA ARG A 146 21.46 12.11 -19.94
C ARG A 146 20.75 11.00 -19.17
N GLU A 147 21.42 9.88 -18.94
CA GLU A 147 20.85 8.75 -18.17
C GLU A 147 20.48 9.19 -16.75
N ALA A 148 21.35 9.95 -16.08
CA ALA A 148 21.09 10.50 -14.76
C ALA A 148 19.86 11.44 -14.75
N LEU A 149 19.68 12.26 -15.80
CA LEU A 149 18.53 13.13 -15.94
C LEU A 149 17.22 12.34 -16.12
N VAL A 150 17.24 11.27 -16.93
CA VAL A 150 16.08 10.39 -17.12
C VAL A 150 15.65 9.75 -15.79
N GLU A 151 16.59 9.20 -15.03
CA GLU A 151 16.26 8.61 -13.73
C GLU A 151 15.84 9.65 -12.70
N ALA A 152 16.45 10.83 -12.66
CA ALA A 152 16.03 11.91 -11.77
C ALA A 152 14.59 12.39 -12.09
N ARG A 153 14.24 12.52 -13.38
CA ARG A 153 12.89 12.88 -13.83
C ARG A 153 11.87 11.83 -13.41
N LYS A 154 12.22 10.55 -13.47
CA LYS A 154 11.38 9.44 -13.01
C LYS A 154 11.20 9.45 -11.50
N ASN A 155 12.25 9.72 -10.72
CA ASN A 155 12.18 9.88 -9.27
C ASN A 155 11.30 11.06 -8.87
N ALA A 156 11.47 12.22 -9.50
CA ALA A 156 10.62 13.40 -9.31
C ALA A 156 9.14 13.09 -9.61
N ASN A 157 8.84 12.42 -10.73
CA ASN A 157 7.47 11.98 -11.06
C ASN A 157 6.91 10.99 -10.03
N LYS A 158 7.74 10.09 -9.48
CA LYS A 158 7.31 9.16 -8.43
C LYS A 158 6.99 9.92 -7.15
N ARG A 159 7.81 10.90 -6.77
CA ARG A 159 7.57 11.75 -5.59
C ARG A 159 6.30 12.58 -5.76
N LEU A 160 6.07 13.15 -6.94
CA LEU A 160 4.86 13.92 -7.24
C LEU A 160 3.58 13.11 -6.97
N ARG A 161 3.50 11.87 -7.47
CA ARG A 161 2.36 10.98 -7.21
C ARG A 161 2.20 10.66 -5.72
N ALA A 162 3.31 10.42 -5.02
CA ALA A 162 3.26 10.17 -3.58
C ALA A 162 2.76 11.40 -2.81
N ILE A 163 3.13 12.60 -3.22
CA ILE A 163 2.62 13.85 -2.63
C ILE A 163 1.12 14.00 -2.88
N ASP A 164 0.63 13.68 -4.08
CA ASP A 164 -0.81 13.70 -4.37
C ASP A 164 -1.58 12.77 -3.42
N ASP A 165 -1.12 11.52 -3.25
CA ASP A 165 -1.72 10.56 -2.31
C ASP A 165 -1.67 11.08 -0.85
N GLU A 166 -0.53 11.64 -0.44
CA GLU A 166 -0.37 12.23 0.90
C GLU A 166 -1.31 13.44 1.10
N ILE A 167 -1.48 14.30 0.09
CA ILE A 167 -2.41 15.44 0.15
C ILE A 167 -3.85 14.96 0.36
N ASP A 168 -4.31 13.99 -0.42
CA ASP A 168 -5.67 13.44 -0.31
C ASP A 168 -5.94 12.88 1.10
N ASP A 169 -4.97 12.18 1.68
CA ASP A 169 -5.05 11.67 3.05
C ASP A 169 -5.16 12.80 4.09
N HIS A 170 -4.36 13.86 3.97
CA HIS A 170 -4.41 15.00 4.90
C HIS A 170 -5.70 15.81 4.74
N GLU A 171 -6.21 15.99 3.52
CA GLU A 171 -7.49 16.64 3.27
C GLU A 171 -8.64 15.85 3.92
N ARG A 172 -8.65 14.52 3.76
CA ARG A 172 -9.61 13.64 4.42
C ARG A 172 -9.56 13.74 5.95
N LEU A 173 -8.37 13.85 6.54
CA LEU A 173 -8.22 14.05 7.98
C LEU A 173 -8.80 15.40 8.42
N LEU A 174 -8.58 16.48 7.64
CA LEU A 174 -9.14 17.80 7.93
C LEU A 174 -10.67 17.85 7.76
N GLU A 175 -11.25 17.07 6.86
CA GLU A 175 -12.71 16.94 6.80
C GLU A 175 -13.28 16.40 8.12
N LEU A 176 -12.58 15.46 8.76
CA LEU A 176 -12.99 14.91 10.05
C LEU A 176 -12.81 15.88 11.22
N SER A 177 -11.90 16.86 11.13
CA SER A 177 -11.72 17.88 12.18
C SER A 177 -12.81 18.95 12.21
N THR A 178 -13.67 19.01 11.18
CA THR A 178 -14.90 19.81 11.25
C THR A 178 -15.86 19.29 12.32
N ALA A 179 -15.73 18.02 12.72
CA ALA A 179 -16.41 17.47 13.88
C ALA A 179 -15.79 18.00 15.17
N ASP A 180 -16.63 18.18 16.19
CA ASP A 180 -16.17 18.50 17.53
C ASP A 180 -15.48 17.29 18.17
N LEU A 181 -14.17 17.16 17.98
CA LEU A 181 -13.39 16.00 18.45
C LEU A 181 -13.31 15.91 19.99
N ASP A 182 -13.57 17.02 20.68
CA ASP A 182 -13.64 17.11 22.14
C ASP A 182 -15.07 16.88 22.68
N ALA A 183 -16.03 16.59 21.80
CA ALA A 183 -17.40 16.37 22.23
C ALA A 183 -17.44 15.17 23.20
N PRO A 184 -18.26 15.24 24.27
CA PRO A 184 -18.36 14.18 25.26
C PRO A 184 -19.16 12.99 24.71
N VAL A 185 -18.58 12.25 23.76
CA VAL A 185 -19.20 11.11 23.05
C VAL A 185 -19.66 10.00 23.98
N ASP A 186 -19.08 9.92 25.19
CA ASP A 186 -19.47 8.96 26.22
C ASP A 186 -20.92 9.18 26.70
N ARG A 187 -21.47 10.39 26.54
CA ARG A 187 -22.91 10.65 26.77
C ARG A 187 -23.82 9.85 25.85
N LEU A 188 -23.34 9.47 24.66
CA LEU A 188 -24.05 8.55 23.77
C LEU A 188 -23.60 7.10 23.98
N ARG A 189 -22.30 6.88 24.17
CA ARG A 189 -21.72 5.53 24.24
C ARG A 189 -22.22 4.77 25.46
N GLU A 190 -22.10 5.35 26.66
CA GLU A 190 -22.37 4.62 27.89
C GLU A 190 -23.81 4.08 27.98
N PRO A 191 -24.87 4.84 27.62
CA PRO A 191 -26.23 4.30 27.65
C PRO A 191 -26.48 3.23 26.59
N ILE A 192 -25.83 3.33 25.41
CA ILE A 192 -25.93 2.32 24.35
C ILE A 192 -25.22 1.02 24.78
N GLU A 193 -24.00 1.12 25.30
CA GLU A 193 -23.24 -0.05 25.79
C GLU A 193 -23.97 -0.74 26.95
N ARG A 194 -24.52 0.04 27.89
CA ARG A 194 -25.32 -0.48 29.00
C ARG A 194 -26.55 -1.24 28.52
N TYR A 195 -27.26 -0.71 27.53
CA TYR A 195 -28.39 -1.43 26.93
C TYR A 195 -27.93 -2.69 26.19
N ASN A 196 -26.87 -2.59 25.37
CA ASN A 196 -26.36 -3.70 24.58
C ASN A 196 -25.87 -4.86 25.47
N GLU A 197 -25.23 -4.56 26.59
CA GLU A 197 -24.82 -5.56 27.57
C GLU A 197 -26.04 -6.22 28.23
N ALA A 198 -26.98 -5.41 28.72
CA ALA A 198 -28.18 -5.90 29.39
C ALA A 198 -29.06 -6.78 28.48
N VAL A 199 -29.18 -6.46 27.18
CA VAL A 199 -29.94 -7.28 26.23
C VAL A 199 -29.20 -8.57 25.87
N ARG A 200 -27.87 -8.56 25.83
CA ARG A 200 -27.06 -9.77 25.59
C ARG A 200 -27.22 -10.76 26.74
N GLU A 201 -27.06 -10.30 27.97
CA GLU A 201 -27.24 -11.14 29.18
C GLU A 201 -28.67 -11.68 29.24
N ALA A 202 -29.68 -10.82 29.06
CA ALA A 202 -31.08 -11.25 29.10
C ALA A 202 -31.43 -12.26 27.99
N PHE A 203 -30.87 -12.10 26.78
CA PHE A 203 -31.11 -13.04 25.70
C PHE A 203 -30.42 -14.37 25.92
N GLU A 204 -29.21 -14.36 26.48
CA GLU A 204 -28.52 -15.58 26.88
C GLU A 204 -29.36 -16.36 27.90
N ASP A 205 -29.83 -15.69 28.96
CA ASP A 205 -30.72 -16.29 29.97
C ASP A 205 -32.02 -16.81 29.36
N TYR A 206 -32.63 -16.05 28.45
CA TYR A 206 -33.83 -16.49 27.73
C TYR A 206 -33.56 -17.72 26.87
N ARG A 207 -32.43 -17.77 26.14
CA ARG A 207 -32.04 -18.94 25.33
C ARG A 207 -31.78 -20.18 26.18
N LEU A 208 -31.24 -20.00 27.38
CA LEU A 208 -30.95 -21.08 28.32
C LEU A 208 -32.20 -21.65 29.01
N SER A 209 -33.29 -20.87 29.08
CA SER A 209 -34.46 -21.21 29.91
C SER A 209 -35.76 -21.36 29.12
N ALA A 210 -35.95 -20.62 28.04
CA ALA A 210 -37.13 -20.68 27.20
C ALA A 210 -37.09 -21.91 26.28
N SER A 211 -38.27 -22.41 25.93
CA SER A 211 -38.36 -23.52 24.98
C SER A 211 -37.91 -23.07 23.59
N ALA A 212 -37.37 -24.00 22.80
CA ALA A 212 -36.98 -23.72 21.42
C ALA A 212 -38.17 -23.18 20.62
N ARG A 213 -39.39 -23.61 20.92
CA ARG A 213 -40.60 -23.07 20.29
C ARG A 213 -40.83 -21.59 20.62
N GLU A 214 -40.66 -21.19 21.88
CA GLU A 214 -40.79 -19.78 22.27
C GLU A 214 -39.72 -18.90 21.64
N VAL A 215 -38.48 -19.40 21.49
CA VAL A 215 -37.42 -18.68 20.78
C VAL A 215 -37.75 -18.58 19.29
N PHE A 216 -38.24 -19.64 18.65
CA PHE A 216 -38.58 -19.62 17.22
C PHE A 216 -39.76 -18.70 16.92
N ASP A 217 -40.76 -18.65 17.80
CA ASP A 217 -41.87 -17.70 17.68
C ASP A 217 -41.40 -16.24 17.72
N LEU A 218 -40.38 -15.95 18.55
CA LEU A 218 -39.70 -14.65 18.57
C LEU A 218 -39.00 -14.36 17.24
N LEU A 219 -38.21 -15.32 16.72
CA LEU A 219 -37.48 -15.16 15.46
C LEU A 219 -38.42 -14.95 14.28
N GLU A 220 -39.53 -15.67 14.20
CA GLU A 220 -40.51 -15.46 13.12
C GLU A 220 -41.24 -14.12 13.23
N ARG A 221 -41.49 -13.66 14.46
CA ARG A 221 -42.08 -12.34 14.68
C ARG A 221 -41.21 -11.23 14.08
N SER A 222 -39.88 -11.39 14.05
CA SER A 222 -38.94 -10.41 13.49
C SER A 222 -39.20 -10.09 12.02
N THR A 223 -39.84 -10.99 11.26
CA THR A 223 -40.16 -10.77 9.84
C THR A 223 -41.05 -9.54 9.61
N TRP A 224 -41.77 -9.08 10.65
CA TRP A 224 -42.62 -7.89 10.59
C TRP A 224 -41.93 -6.60 11.03
N TYR A 225 -40.66 -6.66 11.42
CA TYR A 225 -39.90 -5.55 12.02
C TYR A 225 -38.57 -5.37 11.27
N PRO A 226 -38.52 -4.46 10.28
CA PRO A 226 -37.35 -4.28 9.42
C PRO A 226 -36.03 -4.01 10.14
N PHE A 227 -36.06 -3.48 11.37
CA PHE A 227 -34.85 -3.21 12.15
C PHE A 227 -34.39 -4.41 12.99
N VAL A 228 -35.20 -5.47 13.13
CA VAL A 228 -34.86 -6.69 13.86
C VAL A 228 -34.44 -7.76 12.85
N ALA A 229 -33.14 -7.78 12.52
CA ALA A 229 -32.61 -8.59 11.43
C ALA A 229 -32.22 -10.01 11.85
N TYR A 230 -33.15 -10.78 12.43
CA TYR A 230 -32.89 -12.20 12.70
C TYR A 230 -32.87 -13.02 11.41
N GLU A 231 -31.94 -13.98 11.34
CA GLU A 231 -31.96 -14.99 10.29
C GLU A 231 -33.22 -15.87 10.43
N ARG A 232 -33.85 -16.17 9.29
CA ARG A 232 -35.05 -17.00 9.29
C ARG A 232 -34.68 -18.47 9.57
N PRO A 233 -35.39 -19.15 10.49
CA PRO A 233 -35.14 -20.56 10.72
C PRO A 233 -35.34 -21.41 9.46
N PRO A 234 -34.49 -22.41 9.19
CA PRO A 234 -34.71 -23.37 8.12
C PRO A 234 -36.08 -24.03 8.23
N ASP A 235 -36.83 -24.11 7.12
CA ASP A 235 -38.24 -24.54 7.15
C ASP A 235 -38.43 -25.93 7.80
N GLU A 236 -37.51 -26.88 7.58
CA GLU A 236 -37.57 -28.22 8.19
C GLU A 236 -37.36 -28.19 9.71
N LEU A 237 -36.42 -27.37 10.20
CA LEU A 237 -36.16 -27.21 11.64
C LEU A 237 -37.34 -26.50 12.31
N LEU A 238 -37.88 -25.48 11.64
CA LEU A 238 -39.05 -24.74 12.10
C LEU A 238 -40.28 -25.64 12.26
N ALA A 239 -40.57 -26.47 11.24
CA ALA A 239 -41.66 -27.43 11.30
C ALA A 239 -41.45 -28.43 12.44
N TYR A 240 -40.23 -28.94 12.60
CA TYR A 240 -39.88 -29.87 13.68
C TYR A 240 -40.12 -29.26 15.08
N VAL A 241 -39.61 -28.06 15.35
CA VAL A 241 -39.76 -27.40 16.66
C VAL A 241 -41.23 -27.06 16.98
N ARG A 242 -42.02 -26.72 15.96
CA ARG A 242 -43.44 -26.39 16.14
C ARG A 242 -44.30 -27.60 16.41
N GLU A 243 -44.11 -28.67 15.67
CA GLU A 243 -45.03 -29.81 15.65
C GLU A 243 -44.62 -30.92 16.61
N ASN A 244 -43.33 -31.01 16.96
CA ASN A 244 -42.80 -32.07 17.82
C ASN A 244 -42.76 -31.63 19.29
N PRO A 245 -43.05 -32.53 20.27
CA PRO A 245 -42.86 -32.26 21.69
C PRO A 245 -41.43 -31.85 22.06
N ALA A 246 -40.44 -32.27 21.26
CA ALA A 246 -39.06 -31.85 21.45
C ALA A 246 -38.85 -30.33 21.32
N GLY A 247 -39.78 -29.59 20.72
CA GLY A 247 -39.75 -28.13 20.71
C GLY A 247 -39.98 -27.47 22.08
N GLU A 248 -40.43 -28.22 23.08
CA GLU A 248 -40.54 -27.76 24.48
C GLU A 248 -39.19 -27.76 25.21
N TYR A 249 -38.18 -28.48 24.69
CA TYR A 249 -36.82 -28.41 25.21
C TYR A 249 -36.16 -27.09 24.85
N THR A 250 -35.22 -26.66 25.68
CA THR A 250 -34.40 -25.47 25.44
C THR A 250 -33.44 -25.71 24.26
N ILE A 251 -32.93 -24.63 23.66
CA ILE A 251 -31.95 -24.74 22.57
C ILE A 251 -30.67 -25.50 23.01
N PRO A 252 -30.07 -25.24 24.19
CA PRO A 252 -28.95 -26.03 24.68
C PRO A 252 -29.25 -27.53 24.84
N GLU A 253 -30.44 -27.89 25.34
CA GLU A 253 -30.84 -29.30 25.46
C GLU A 253 -30.98 -29.96 24.08
N LEU A 254 -31.56 -29.26 23.10
CA LEU A 254 -31.64 -29.76 21.73
C LEU A 254 -30.26 -29.97 21.10
N LEU A 255 -29.31 -29.05 21.34
CA LEU A 255 -27.92 -29.19 20.91
C LEU A 255 -27.23 -30.37 21.61
N GLU A 256 -27.45 -30.55 22.91
CA GLU A 256 -26.94 -31.70 23.66
C GLU A 256 -27.47 -33.02 23.08
N TYR A 257 -28.79 -33.09 22.84
CA TYR A 257 -29.45 -34.25 22.27
C TYR A 257 -28.98 -34.52 20.84
N ALA A 258 -28.71 -33.48 20.05
CA ALA A 258 -28.10 -33.62 18.73
C ALA A 258 -26.74 -34.33 18.79
N GLY A 259 -26.00 -34.25 19.90
CA GLY A 259 -24.75 -34.98 20.14
C GLY A 259 -24.93 -36.46 20.55
N TYR A 260 -26.12 -36.87 20.98
CA TYR A 260 -26.37 -38.22 21.50
C TYR A 260 -26.46 -39.30 20.41
N SER A 261 -26.20 -40.56 20.76
CA SER A 261 -26.45 -41.69 19.84
C SER A 261 -27.95 -41.93 19.69
N ARG A 262 -28.38 -42.58 18.59
CA ARG A 262 -29.80 -42.91 18.35
C ARG A 262 -30.42 -43.76 19.48
N SER A 263 -29.67 -44.71 20.02
CA SER A 263 -30.09 -45.54 21.15
C SER A 263 -30.22 -44.77 22.47
N LYS A 264 -29.41 -43.72 22.65
CA LYS A 264 -29.54 -42.83 23.81
C LYS A 264 -30.75 -41.91 23.64
N LEU A 265 -30.99 -41.40 22.43
CA LEU A 265 -32.11 -40.50 22.10
C LEU A 265 -33.49 -41.13 22.27
N SER A 266 -33.67 -42.43 22.03
CA SER A 266 -34.96 -43.11 22.21
C SER A 266 -35.50 -43.07 23.65
N HIS A 267 -34.70 -42.61 24.62
CA HIS A 267 -35.11 -42.39 26.01
C HIS A 267 -35.55 -40.94 26.31
N TYR A 268 -35.22 -39.98 25.44
CA TYR A 268 -35.47 -38.55 25.65
C TYR A 268 -36.48 -37.96 24.65
N VAL A 269 -36.58 -38.55 23.45
CA VAL A 269 -37.47 -38.07 22.39
C VAL A 269 -38.26 -39.20 21.74
N GLU A 270 -39.44 -38.86 21.22
CA GLU A 270 -40.35 -39.82 20.57
C GLU A 270 -39.76 -40.41 19.29
N SER A 271 -38.97 -39.63 18.56
CA SER A 271 -38.32 -40.05 17.30
C SER A 271 -36.87 -39.56 17.24
N ALA A 272 -35.94 -40.46 17.56
CA ALA A 272 -34.51 -40.18 17.47
C ALA A 272 -34.05 -39.83 16.05
N ASP A 273 -34.70 -40.41 15.03
CA ASP A 273 -34.38 -40.19 13.62
C ASP A 273 -34.84 -38.81 13.14
N GLU A 274 -35.98 -38.31 13.61
CA GLU A 274 -36.46 -36.96 13.30
C GLU A 274 -35.61 -35.88 13.95
N LEU A 275 -35.22 -36.06 15.22
CA LEU A 275 -34.30 -35.13 15.90
C LEU A 275 -32.96 -35.07 15.15
N LYS A 276 -32.39 -36.22 14.78
CA LYS A 276 -31.12 -36.27 14.05
C LYS A 276 -31.19 -35.60 12.68
N ARG A 277 -32.30 -35.75 11.97
CA ARG A 277 -32.48 -35.15 10.64
C ARG A 277 -32.67 -33.63 10.73
N SER A 278 -33.44 -33.16 11.71
CA SER A 278 -33.90 -31.77 11.75
C SER A 278 -32.99 -30.88 12.61
N VAL A 279 -32.52 -31.38 13.75
CA VAL A 279 -31.71 -30.62 14.72
C VAL A 279 -30.22 -30.84 14.50
N ALA A 280 -29.76 -32.10 14.35
CA ALA A 280 -28.32 -32.36 14.27
C ALA A 280 -27.66 -31.82 13.01
N THR A 281 -28.42 -31.63 11.92
CA THR A 281 -27.95 -31.00 10.67
C THR A 281 -27.91 -29.47 10.76
N GLN A 282 -28.60 -28.86 11.74
CA GLN A 282 -28.77 -27.41 11.88
C GLN A 282 -28.15 -26.86 13.18
N GLN A 283 -27.18 -27.57 13.76
CA GLN A 283 -26.53 -27.15 15.01
C GLN A 283 -25.89 -25.76 14.91
N THR A 284 -25.23 -25.44 13.80
CA THR A 284 -24.64 -24.11 13.58
C THR A 284 -25.67 -22.99 13.63
N TYR A 285 -26.85 -23.21 13.04
CA TYR A 285 -27.93 -22.22 13.09
C TYR A 285 -28.41 -22.00 14.53
N LEU A 286 -28.67 -23.09 15.28
CA LEU A 286 -29.12 -23.03 16.67
C LEU A 286 -28.09 -22.41 17.63
N ASP A 287 -26.80 -22.64 17.35
CA ASP A 287 -25.70 -22.08 18.12
C ASP A 287 -25.55 -20.57 17.88
N GLY A 288 -25.81 -20.10 16.66
CA GLY A 288 -25.73 -18.70 16.26
C GLY A 288 -26.94 -17.82 16.64
N ILE A 289 -27.94 -18.34 17.35
CA ILE A 289 -29.08 -17.52 17.81
C ILE A 289 -28.65 -16.74 19.06
N ASP A 290 -28.53 -15.41 18.94
CA ASP A 290 -28.10 -14.51 20.01
C ASP A 290 -28.86 -13.17 20.03
N ALA A 291 -28.37 -12.21 20.83
CA ALA A 291 -28.97 -10.90 20.98
C ALA A 291 -28.55 -9.88 19.91
N GLU A 292 -27.59 -10.20 19.04
CA GLU A 292 -26.92 -9.20 18.18
C GLU A 292 -27.92 -8.38 17.34
N PRO A 293 -28.98 -8.97 16.73
CA PRO A 293 -30.00 -8.22 15.99
C PRO A 293 -30.86 -7.25 16.82
N LEU A 294 -30.75 -7.29 18.15
CA LEU A 294 -31.40 -6.39 19.10
C LEU A 294 -30.43 -5.36 19.70
N THR A 295 -29.16 -5.37 19.31
CA THR A 295 -28.17 -4.38 19.77
C THR A 295 -28.19 -3.12 18.91
N ILE A 296 -27.68 -2.02 19.46
CA ILE A 296 -27.52 -0.75 18.76
C ILE A 296 -26.04 -0.60 18.37
N ASP A 297 -25.78 -0.47 17.07
CA ASP A 297 -24.43 -0.28 16.54
C ASP A 297 -23.75 0.99 17.07
N TRP A 298 -22.42 0.95 17.16
CA TRP A 298 -21.58 2.11 17.47
C TRP A 298 -20.67 2.47 16.29
N PRO A 299 -20.58 3.75 15.86
CA PRO A 299 -21.41 4.89 16.28
C PRO A 299 -22.89 4.72 15.91
N PRO A 300 -23.83 5.32 16.66
CA PRO A 300 -25.25 5.12 16.41
C PRO A 300 -25.68 5.79 15.09
N GLU A 301 -26.77 5.29 14.52
CA GLU A 301 -27.43 5.86 13.34
C GLU A 301 -28.09 7.22 13.61
N PRO A 302 -28.51 7.98 12.57
CA PRO A 302 -29.21 9.26 12.77
C PRO A 302 -30.42 9.14 13.70
N ALA A 303 -30.73 10.21 14.44
CA ALA A 303 -31.75 10.20 15.49
C ALA A 303 -33.08 9.58 15.06
N GLY A 304 -33.54 9.88 13.84
CA GLY A 304 -34.79 9.34 13.30
C GLY A 304 -34.79 7.81 13.15
N ALA A 305 -33.65 7.22 12.77
CA ALA A 305 -33.49 5.79 12.62
C ALA A 305 -33.33 5.09 13.97
N LEU A 306 -32.53 5.67 14.89
CA LEU A 306 -32.41 5.17 16.27
C LEU A 306 -33.78 5.10 16.98
N ARG A 307 -34.61 6.15 16.87
CA ARG A 307 -35.97 6.16 17.44
C ARG A 307 -36.86 5.06 16.88
N ARG A 308 -36.74 4.76 15.58
CA ARG A 308 -37.52 3.68 14.93
C ARG A 308 -37.03 2.31 15.39
N ARG A 309 -35.72 2.08 15.39
CA ARG A 309 -35.09 0.85 15.87
C ARG A 309 -35.50 0.55 17.31
N VAL A 310 -35.39 1.52 18.22
CA VAL A 310 -35.82 1.36 19.63
C VAL A 310 -37.30 0.99 19.76
N ARG A 311 -38.17 1.60 18.93
CA ARG A 311 -39.60 1.27 18.91
C ARG A 311 -39.85 -0.17 18.47
N GLU A 312 -39.09 -0.66 17.49
CA GLU A 312 -39.21 -2.02 16.97
C GLU A 312 -38.57 -3.06 17.89
N TYR A 313 -37.51 -2.71 18.63
CA TYR A 313 -36.87 -3.60 19.60
C TYR A 313 -37.72 -3.84 20.83
N ARG A 314 -38.46 -2.82 21.30
CA ARG A 314 -39.25 -2.88 22.52
C ARG A 314 -40.13 -4.14 22.67
N PRO A 315 -40.93 -4.59 21.68
CA PRO A 315 -41.74 -5.80 21.83
C PRO A 315 -40.92 -7.10 21.96
N PHE A 316 -39.67 -7.13 21.45
CA PHE A 316 -38.77 -8.28 21.57
C PHE A 316 -38.06 -8.25 22.92
N VAL A 317 -37.51 -7.10 23.30
CA VAL A 317 -36.84 -6.93 24.59
C VAL A 317 -37.80 -7.17 25.75
N ALA A 318 -39.05 -6.71 25.67
CA ALA A 318 -40.05 -6.97 26.71
C ALA A 318 -40.48 -8.45 26.81
N ARG A 319 -40.15 -9.29 25.81
CA ARG A 319 -40.41 -10.73 25.82
C ARG A 319 -39.25 -11.52 26.42
N VAL A 320 -38.03 -11.04 26.18
CA VAL A 320 -36.76 -11.71 26.52
C VAL A 320 -36.21 -11.24 27.87
N ALA A 321 -36.43 -9.97 28.22
CA ALA A 321 -35.81 -9.30 29.34
C ALA A 321 -36.84 -8.70 30.31
N ASP A 322 -36.36 -8.26 31.46
CA ASP A 322 -37.17 -7.63 32.49
C ASP A 322 -37.44 -6.13 32.22
N GLU A 323 -38.17 -5.49 33.14
CA GLU A 323 -38.51 -4.06 33.02
C GLU A 323 -37.25 -3.16 33.12
N GLU A 324 -36.17 -3.62 33.75
CA GLU A 324 -34.92 -2.87 33.87
C GLU A 324 -34.20 -2.78 32.51
N THR A 325 -34.05 -3.89 31.80
CA THR A 325 -33.49 -3.88 30.44
C THR A 325 -34.39 -3.13 29.46
N VAL A 326 -35.71 -3.20 29.63
CA VAL A 326 -36.63 -2.35 28.84
C VAL A 326 -36.45 -0.87 29.18
N ALA A 327 -36.07 -0.51 30.42
CA ALA A 327 -35.79 0.87 30.80
C ALA A 327 -34.47 1.38 30.18
N THR A 328 -33.41 0.57 30.13
CA THR A 328 -32.15 0.94 29.45
C THR A 328 -32.37 1.14 27.94
N LEU A 329 -33.20 0.32 27.30
CA LEU A 329 -33.61 0.54 25.90
C LEU A 329 -34.34 1.89 25.72
N ARG A 330 -35.23 2.24 26.65
CA ARG A 330 -35.95 3.53 26.62
C ARG A 330 -34.96 4.69 26.78
N GLU A 331 -33.98 4.56 27.67
CA GLU A 331 -32.91 5.56 27.87
C GLU A 331 -32.09 5.76 26.60
N ALA A 332 -31.65 4.68 25.94
CA ALA A 332 -30.96 4.76 24.65
C ALA A 332 -31.82 5.46 23.57
N GLY A 333 -33.14 5.24 23.57
CA GLY A 333 -34.06 5.94 22.68
C GLY A 333 -34.24 7.43 22.98
N LEU A 334 -34.07 7.85 24.25
CA LEU A 334 -34.14 9.26 24.65
C LEU A 334 -32.91 10.05 24.19
N LEU A 335 -31.76 9.40 23.97
CA LEU A 335 -30.58 10.05 23.38
C LEU A 335 -30.92 10.76 22.08
N ALA A 336 -31.71 10.11 21.22
CA ALA A 336 -32.13 10.68 19.95
C ALA A 336 -33.03 11.92 20.08
N THR A 337 -33.47 12.28 21.30
CA THR A 337 -34.24 13.51 21.57
C THR A 337 -33.39 14.66 22.10
N ASP A 338 -32.13 14.38 22.43
CA ASP A 338 -31.16 15.38 22.84
C ASP A 338 -30.87 16.34 21.67
N PRO A 339 -30.97 17.66 21.86
CA PRO A 339 -30.61 18.62 20.81
C PRO A 339 -29.14 18.52 20.35
N ASP A 340 -28.25 18.00 21.20
CA ASP A 340 -26.84 17.81 20.88
C ASP A 340 -26.57 16.45 20.19
N TYR A 341 -27.59 15.61 19.97
CA TYR A 341 -27.41 14.27 19.41
C TYR A 341 -26.63 14.27 18.09
N ASP A 342 -27.02 15.10 17.13
CA ASP A 342 -26.38 15.13 15.81
C ASP A 342 -24.90 15.55 15.92
N ARG A 343 -24.58 16.52 16.78
CA ARG A 343 -23.20 16.94 17.07
C ARG A 343 -22.39 15.79 17.68
N LEU A 344 -22.93 15.15 18.72
CA LEU A 344 -22.28 14.03 19.40
C LEU A 344 -22.11 12.81 18.49
N GLN A 345 -23.08 12.56 17.61
CA GLN A 345 -23.04 11.49 16.63
C GLN A 345 -21.94 11.75 15.59
N THR A 346 -21.87 12.97 15.03
CA THR A 346 -20.81 13.35 14.09
C THR A 346 -19.43 13.25 14.74
N ALA A 347 -19.29 13.70 15.99
CA ALA A 347 -18.07 13.54 16.76
C ALA A 347 -17.70 12.06 16.97
N ALA A 348 -18.67 11.20 17.33
CA ALA A 348 -18.45 9.77 17.49
C ALA A 348 -18.00 9.10 16.18
N GLN A 349 -18.57 9.48 15.03
CA GLN A 349 -18.16 9.01 13.71
C GLN A 349 -16.73 9.43 13.36
N ALA A 350 -16.34 10.66 13.68
CA ALA A 350 -14.97 11.12 13.50
C ALA A 350 -14.00 10.38 14.43
N VAL A 351 -14.33 10.25 15.72
CA VAL A 351 -13.48 9.59 16.72
C VAL A 351 -13.22 8.12 16.41
N VAL A 352 -14.19 7.37 15.86
CA VAL A 352 -13.98 5.96 15.47
C VAL A 352 -13.06 5.83 14.25
N ARG A 353 -13.01 6.84 13.39
CA ARG A 353 -12.17 6.84 12.18
C ARG A 353 -10.76 7.38 12.43
N LEU A 354 -10.55 8.07 13.54
CA LEU A 354 -9.27 8.70 13.89
C LEU A 354 -8.55 7.94 15.00
N THR A 355 -7.27 7.68 14.81
CA THR A 355 -6.39 7.23 15.88
C THR A 355 -6.18 8.36 16.92
N PRO A 356 -5.75 8.03 18.16
CA PRO A 356 -5.38 9.06 19.15
C PRO A 356 -4.33 10.05 18.64
N ALA A 357 -3.32 9.58 17.90
CA ALA A 357 -2.26 10.42 17.36
C ALA A 357 -2.76 11.36 16.25
N GLU A 358 -3.65 10.90 15.37
CA GLU A 358 -4.25 11.77 14.34
C GLU A 358 -5.12 12.86 14.97
N ARG A 359 -5.87 12.56 16.04
CA ARG A 359 -6.65 13.57 16.78
C ARG A 359 -5.77 14.64 17.39
N GLU A 360 -4.66 14.25 18.01
CA GLU A 360 -3.68 15.20 18.56
C GLU A 360 -3.08 16.08 17.45
N ARG A 361 -2.65 15.47 16.34
CA ARG A 361 -2.10 16.21 15.19
C ARG A 361 -3.11 17.18 14.58
N LEU A 362 -4.39 16.80 14.50
CA LEU A 362 -5.47 17.67 14.03
C LEU A 362 -5.72 18.84 15.00
N SER A 363 -5.73 18.56 16.30
CA SER A 363 -5.98 19.57 17.34
C SER A 363 -4.87 20.62 17.42
N ASP A 364 -3.62 20.19 17.23
CA ASP A 364 -2.44 21.07 17.24
C ASP A 364 -2.19 21.79 15.89
N GLY A 365 -3.00 21.54 14.86
CA GLY A 365 -2.88 22.17 13.54
C GLY A 365 -1.78 21.60 12.63
N ARG A 366 -1.03 20.57 13.08
CA ARG A 366 0.11 20.01 12.32
C ARG A 366 -0.28 19.45 10.96
N VAL A 367 -1.48 18.85 10.85
CA VAL A 367 -2.00 18.32 9.59
C VAL A 367 -2.19 19.43 8.55
N ALA A 368 -2.63 20.62 8.96
CA ALA A 368 -2.78 21.76 8.05
C ALA A 368 -1.43 22.29 7.60
N ASP A 369 -0.46 22.41 8.52
CA ASP A 369 0.91 22.83 8.19
C ASP A 369 1.61 21.84 7.25
N GLU A 370 1.41 20.53 7.47
CA GLU A 370 1.93 19.46 6.61
C GLU A 370 1.31 19.51 5.21
N LEU A 371 -0.01 19.72 5.12
CA LEU A 371 -0.71 19.88 3.85
C LEU A 371 -0.19 21.08 3.06
N GLU A 372 0.06 22.22 3.72
CA GLU A 372 0.63 23.40 3.06
C GLU A 372 2.06 23.15 2.55
N ARG A 373 2.89 22.45 3.33
CA ARG A 373 4.23 22.03 2.88
C ARG A 373 4.17 21.10 1.68
N LEU A 374 3.28 20.11 1.70
CA LEU A 374 3.11 19.16 0.59
C LEU A 374 2.63 19.88 -0.68
N ARG A 375 1.68 20.80 -0.58
CA ARG A 375 1.23 21.62 -1.72
C ARG A 375 2.36 22.46 -2.31
N THR A 376 3.20 23.05 -1.46
CA THR A 376 4.38 23.81 -1.90
C THR A 376 5.41 22.91 -2.59
N GLU A 377 5.66 21.70 -2.06
CA GLU A 377 6.57 20.73 -2.67
C GLU A 377 6.03 20.24 -4.02
N ARG A 378 4.73 19.97 -4.10
CA ARG A 378 4.01 19.59 -5.33
C ARG A 378 4.19 20.63 -6.42
N GLU A 379 3.88 21.90 -6.12
CA GLU A 379 4.01 23.01 -7.07
C GLU A 379 5.43 23.11 -7.63
N ARG A 380 6.44 23.06 -6.76
CA ARG A 380 7.85 23.10 -7.20
C ARG A 380 8.25 21.92 -8.08
N LEU A 381 7.79 20.71 -7.75
CA LEU A 381 8.07 19.52 -8.56
C LEU A 381 7.34 19.55 -9.90
N GLU A 382 6.11 20.04 -9.94
CA GLU A 382 5.37 20.25 -11.19
C GLU A 382 6.08 21.27 -12.08
N ASP A 383 6.38 22.45 -11.54
CA ASP A 383 7.12 23.51 -12.25
C ASP A 383 8.44 22.95 -12.81
N ALA A 384 9.17 22.18 -12.02
CA ALA A 384 10.41 21.57 -12.47
C ALA A 384 10.17 20.52 -13.56
N LEU A 385 9.11 19.72 -13.51
CA LEU A 385 8.81 18.69 -14.49
C LEU A 385 8.22 19.25 -15.80
N GLU A 386 7.60 20.43 -15.78
CA GLU A 386 7.12 21.13 -16.97
C GLU A 386 8.24 21.65 -17.86
N VAL A 387 9.44 21.86 -17.31
CA VAL A 387 10.62 22.22 -18.11
C VAL A 387 10.96 21.06 -19.06
N ASP A 388 10.97 21.37 -20.36
CA ASP A 388 11.44 20.46 -21.41
C ASP A 388 12.95 20.24 -21.25
N ASP A 389 13.32 18.99 -21.07
CA ASP A 389 14.71 18.59 -20.95
C ASP A 389 15.30 18.39 -22.36
N PRO A 390 16.52 18.90 -22.63
CA PRO A 390 17.21 18.69 -23.90
C PRO A 390 17.80 17.26 -23.93
N ILE A 391 16.94 16.25 -24.07
CA ILE A 391 17.33 14.83 -24.16
C ILE A 391 17.41 14.41 -25.62
#